data_AF-Q1Z9G2-F1
#
_entry.id   AF-Q1Z9G2-F1
#
_cell.length_a   1.000
_cell.length_b   1.000
_cell.length_c   1.000
_cell.angle_alpha   90.00
_cell.angle_beta   90.00
_cell.angle_gamma   90.00
#
_symmetry.space_group_name_H-M   'P 1'
#
loop_
_entity.id
_entity.type
_entity.pdbx_description
1 polymer ?
#
loop_
_entity_poly.entity_id
_entity_poly.type
_entity_poly.pdbx_seq_one_letter_code
_entity_poly.pdbx_strand_id
1 'polypeptide(L)'
;MSENSDTLDSIDSMKEKDENTDTLNSIDSTKEKVSTEREIDRMLLNPSMFIIAFLFYGGLIWQFWLSDDDVYVDKLVTKINVTKMVENGADLESIKHFYGNLTGEEWGFIYRWDKDKANFYLIDTPLLTVLKDLKSDTYLDSNFSSKQRDGLNTIIAEYQQRNPFEGLEQAQKDSFENIRTKLANNFDDVSSDFYKISEDLKQKNLLVNQYLSDSKTSLYVSIASLAFAFITTFGSQYFYWRRKKNIKVEHEFS
;
A
#
# COMPACT_ATOMS: atom_id res chain seq x y z
N MET A 1 -54.58 -22.82 -82.10
CA MET A 1 -53.17 -23.19 -82.34
C MET A 1 -52.40 -21.88 -82.45
N SER A 2 -51.27 -21.76 -81.74
CA SER A 2 -50.47 -20.54 -81.45
C SER A 2 -51.06 -19.68 -80.31
N GLU A 3 -50.62 -19.67 -79.04
CA GLU A 3 -49.33 -19.88 -78.34
C GLU A 3 -48.46 -18.61 -78.17
N ASN A 4 -48.41 -18.16 -76.91
CA ASN A 4 -47.41 -17.43 -76.12
C ASN A 4 -46.48 -16.37 -76.75
N SER A 5 -46.53 -15.14 -76.22
CA SER A 5 -45.36 -14.26 -76.12
C SER A 5 -45.54 -13.12 -75.08
N ASP A 6 -45.72 -13.42 -73.79
CA ASP A 6 -45.81 -12.40 -72.74
C ASP A 6 -45.04 -12.83 -71.47
N THR A 7 -43.75 -13.16 -71.56
CA THR A 7 -42.92 -13.41 -70.36
C THR A 7 -41.42 -13.25 -70.65
N LEU A 8 -40.91 -12.06 -70.98
CA LEU A 8 -39.46 -11.85 -71.05
C LEU A 8 -38.92 -10.45 -70.64
N ASP A 9 -39.77 -9.47 -70.30
CA ASP A 9 -39.30 -8.13 -69.90
C ASP A 9 -39.26 -7.88 -68.38
N SER A 10 -39.60 -8.88 -67.55
CA SER A 10 -39.78 -8.66 -66.09
C SER A 10 -38.58 -9.08 -65.23
N ILE A 11 -37.54 -9.70 -65.79
CA ILE A 11 -36.44 -10.30 -65.00
C ILE A 11 -35.21 -9.37 -64.93
N ASP A 12 -35.02 -8.44 -65.86
CA ASP A 12 -33.81 -7.60 -65.89
C ASP A 12 -33.91 -6.38 -64.93
N SER A 13 -35.11 -5.85 -64.68
CA SER A 13 -35.31 -4.69 -63.78
C SER A 13 -35.30 -5.04 -62.28
N MET A 14 -35.30 -6.34 -61.93
CA MET A 14 -35.25 -6.81 -60.55
C MET A 14 -33.81 -7.09 -60.08
N LYS A 15 -32.86 -7.27 -61.00
CA LYS A 15 -31.45 -7.56 -60.67
C LYS A 15 -30.62 -6.29 -60.45
N GLU A 16 -30.97 -5.20 -61.12
CA GLU A 16 -30.30 -3.89 -61.00
C GLU A 16 -30.65 -3.14 -59.70
N LYS A 17 -31.74 -3.54 -59.02
CA LYS A 17 -32.21 -2.89 -57.79
C LYS A 17 -31.54 -3.43 -56.52
N ASP A 18 -31.13 -4.69 -56.50
CA ASP A 18 -30.46 -5.28 -55.33
C ASP A 18 -28.97 -4.90 -55.25
N GLU A 19 -28.27 -4.81 -56.39
CA GLU A 19 -26.84 -4.44 -56.42
C GLU A 19 -26.58 -2.97 -56.03
N ASN A 20 -27.59 -2.10 -56.23
CA ASN A 20 -27.50 -0.68 -55.88
C ASN A 20 -27.82 -0.39 -54.39
N THR A 21 -28.47 -1.32 -53.69
CA THR A 21 -28.83 -1.14 -52.27
C THR A 21 -27.70 -1.61 -51.34
N ASP A 22 -26.96 -2.65 -51.73
CA ASP A 22 -25.78 -3.12 -50.99
C ASP A 22 -24.57 -2.16 -51.13
N THR A 23 -24.45 -1.49 -52.27
CA THR A 23 -23.43 -0.44 -52.48
C THR A 23 -23.74 0.83 -51.69
N LEU A 24 -25.02 1.20 -51.53
CA LEU A 24 -25.41 2.35 -50.70
C LEU A 24 -25.19 2.10 -49.20
N ASN A 25 -25.56 0.92 -48.70
CA ASN A 25 -25.38 0.53 -47.30
C ASN A 25 -23.90 0.33 -46.91
N SER A 26 -23.06 -0.13 -47.85
CA SER A 26 -21.61 -0.24 -47.63
C SER A 26 -20.92 1.13 -47.63
N ILE A 27 -21.37 2.10 -48.43
CA ILE A 27 -20.83 3.47 -48.41
C ILE A 27 -21.18 4.20 -47.10
N ASP A 28 -22.40 4.01 -46.58
CA ASP A 28 -22.85 4.70 -45.37
C ASP A 28 -22.16 4.16 -44.11
N SER A 29 -22.06 2.83 -43.98
CA SER A 29 -21.30 2.19 -42.89
C SER A 29 -19.80 2.47 -42.94
N THR A 30 -19.23 2.72 -44.12
CA THR A 30 -17.83 3.13 -44.28
C THR A 30 -17.62 4.59 -43.89
N LYS A 31 -18.55 5.49 -44.20
CA LYS A 31 -18.49 6.89 -43.76
C LYS A 31 -18.65 7.04 -42.25
N GLU A 32 -19.56 6.28 -41.65
CA GLU A 32 -19.80 6.28 -40.20
C GLU A 32 -18.59 5.75 -39.41
N LYS A 33 -17.94 4.68 -39.90
CA LYS A 33 -16.67 4.18 -39.34
C LYS A 33 -15.53 5.19 -39.46
N VAL A 34 -15.40 5.88 -40.59
CA VAL A 34 -14.34 6.87 -40.82
C VAL A 34 -14.56 8.14 -39.98
N SER A 35 -15.79 8.54 -39.68
CA SER A 35 -16.07 9.67 -38.79
C SER A 35 -15.81 9.33 -37.32
N THR A 36 -16.16 8.13 -36.87
CA THR A 36 -15.90 7.68 -35.49
C THR A 36 -14.41 7.49 -35.23
N GLU A 37 -13.64 6.93 -36.17
CA GLU A 37 -12.17 6.85 -36.04
C GLU A 37 -11.53 8.25 -35.94
N ARG A 38 -11.98 9.22 -36.74
CA ARG A 38 -11.47 10.60 -36.71
C ARG A 38 -11.80 11.36 -35.42
N GLU A 39 -12.95 11.08 -34.81
CA GLU A 39 -13.32 11.65 -33.50
C GLU A 39 -12.53 11.02 -32.36
N ILE A 40 -12.32 9.70 -32.38
CA ILE A 40 -11.48 8.98 -31.42
C ILE A 40 -10.03 9.48 -31.51
N ASP A 41 -9.51 9.67 -32.72
CA ASP A 41 -8.18 10.24 -32.93
C ASP A 41 -8.06 11.67 -32.38
N ARG A 42 -9.08 12.51 -32.58
CA ARG A 42 -9.11 13.87 -32.02
C ARG A 42 -9.23 13.88 -30.50
N MET A 43 -9.98 12.95 -29.90
CA MET A 43 -10.05 12.79 -28.45
C MET A 43 -8.72 12.32 -27.85
N LEU A 44 -8.03 11.38 -28.50
CA LEU A 44 -6.71 10.86 -28.08
C LEU A 44 -5.56 11.86 -28.32
N LEU A 45 -5.75 12.84 -29.19
CA LEU A 45 -4.78 13.88 -29.52
C LEU A 45 -4.80 15.09 -28.58
N ASN A 46 -5.78 15.20 -27.67
CA ASN A 46 -5.89 16.34 -26.78
C ASN A 46 -4.90 16.21 -25.61
N PRO A 47 -3.95 17.15 -25.40
CA PRO A 47 -2.98 17.09 -24.30
C PRO A 47 -3.64 16.99 -22.91
N SER A 48 -4.89 17.46 -22.76
CA SER A 48 -5.68 17.31 -21.55
C SER A 48 -5.94 15.84 -21.20
N MET A 49 -6.09 14.96 -22.19
CA MET A 49 -6.35 13.54 -21.98
C MET A 49 -5.11 12.81 -21.42
N PHE A 50 -3.91 13.25 -21.81
CA PHE A 50 -2.65 12.77 -21.21
C PHE A 50 -2.46 13.25 -19.78
N ILE A 51 -2.87 14.48 -19.45
CA ILE A 51 -2.83 14.98 -18.07
C ILE A 51 -3.83 14.19 -17.20
N ILE A 52 -5.05 13.94 -17.71
CA ILE A 52 -6.05 13.12 -17.01
C ILE A 52 -5.56 11.68 -16.85
N ALA A 53 -4.99 11.08 -17.89
CA ALA A 53 -4.41 9.74 -17.79
C ALA A 53 -3.22 9.69 -16.83
N PHE A 54 -2.36 10.72 -16.83
CA PHE A 54 -1.25 10.82 -15.89
C PHE A 54 -1.71 11.04 -14.45
N LEU A 55 -2.77 11.83 -14.22
CA LEU A 55 -3.36 11.99 -12.89
C LEU A 55 -4.11 10.73 -12.44
N PHE A 56 -4.75 10.02 -13.36
CA PHE A 56 -5.50 8.80 -13.07
C PHE A 56 -4.56 7.63 -12.79
N TYR A 57 -3.62 7.34 -13.69
CA TYR A 57 -2.59 6.31 -13.48
C TYR A 57 -1.58 6.72 -12.41
N GLY A 58 -1.21 8.00 -12.35
CA GLY A 58 -0.40 8.53 -11.27
C GLY A 58 -1.10 8.34 -9.93
N GLY A 59 -2.39 8.68 -9.83
CA GLY A 59 -3.21 8.45 -8.65
C GLY A 59 -3.35 6.97 -8.29
N LEU A 60 -3.53 6.06 -9.26
CA LEU A 60 -3.61 4.63 -9.03
C LEU A 60 -2.27 4.01 -8.61
N ILE A 61 -1.17 4.40 -9.26
CA ILE A 61 0.18 3.99 -8.87
C ILE A 61 0.47 4.53 -7.47
N TRP A 62 0.09 5.77 -7.17
CA TRP A 62 0.28 6.41 -5.87
C TRP A 62 -0.54 5.73 -4.78
N GLN A 63 -1.82 5.43 -5.02
CA GLN A 63 -2.70 4.69 -4.11
C GLN A 63 -2.15 3.28 -3.83
N PHE A 64 -1.71 2.57 -4.87
CA PHE A 64 -1.16 1.23 -4.73
C PHE A 64 0.24 1.22 -4.10
N TRP A 65 1.03 2.27 -4.31
CA TRP A 65 2.39 2.42 -3.75
C TRP A 65 2.40 2.92 -2.31
N LEU A 66 1.32 3.58 -1.86
CA LEU A 66 1.21 4.19 -0.54
C LEU A 66 0.10 3.57 0.33
N SER A 67 -0.63 2.55 -0.13
CA SER A 67 -1.42 1.73 0.79
C SER A 67 -0.46 1.02 1.72
N ASP A 68 -0.44 1.45 2.97
CA ASP A 68 0.21 0.72 4.05
C ASP A 68 -0.94 0.04 4.78
N ASP A 69 -0.96 -1.30 4.74
CA ASP A 69 -2.00 -2.10 5.40
C ASP A 69 -1.85 -2.04 6.92
N ASP A 70 -0.78 -1.40 7.39
CA ASP A 70 -0.50 -1.18 8.79
C ASP A 70 -1.52 -0.20 9.41
N VAL A 71 -2.01 -0.59 10.58
CA VAL A 71 -2.94 0.19 11.40
C VAL A 71 -2.15 0.89 12.51
N TYR A 72 -2.51 2.15 12.79
CA TYR A 72 -1.72 3.01 13.67
C TYR A 72 -2.53 3.57 14.84
N VAL A 73 -1.85 3.84 15.96
CA VAL A 73 -2.42 4.44 17.16
C VAL A 73 -1.58 5.65 17.58
N ASP A 74 -2.24 6.72 18.01
CA ASP A 74 -1.58 7.94 18.49
C ASP A 74 -0.73 7.66 19.74
N LYS A 75 0.57 8.02 19.68
CA LYS A 75 1.50 7.80 20.80
C LYS A 75 1.10 8.61 22.03
N LEU A 76 0.73 9.87 21.86
CA LEU A 76 0.43 10.77 22.98
C LEU A 76 -0.81 10.30 23.72
N VAL A 77 -1.88 9.96 22.99
CA VAL A 77 -3.12 9.47 23.58
C VAL A 77 -2.87 8.16 24.35
N THR A 78 -2.13 7.24 23.74
CA THR A 78 -1.79 5.95 24.37
C THR A 78 -0.96 6.15 25.63
N LYS A 79 0.11 6.96 25.56
CA LYS A 79 0.97 7.26 26.71
C LYS A 79 0.20 7.92 27.85
N ILE A 80 -0.63 8.93 27.57
CA ILE A 80 -1.42 9.63 28.60
C ILE A 80 -2.37 8.67 29.31
N ASN A 81 -3.06 7.81 28.55
CA ASN A 81 -4.02 6.86 29.13
C ASN A 81 -3.31 5.81 29.98
N VAL A 82 -2.19 5.25 29.50
CA VAL A 82 -1.38 4.29 30.27
C VAL A 82 -0.84 4.95 31.54
N THR A 83 -0.31 6.18 31.47
CA THR A 83 0.14 6.92 32.65
C THR A 83 -0.97 7.09 33.69
N LYS A 84 -2.18 7.49 33.27
CA LYS A 84 -3.34 7.61 34.18
C LYS A 84 -3.73 6.28 34.81
N MET A 85 -3.66 5.18 34.06
CA MET A 85 -3.93 3.85 34.60
C MET A 85 -2.90 3.49 35.69
N VAL A 86 -1.61 3.75 35.45
CA VAL A 86 -0.54 3.53 36.43
C VAL A 86 -0.73 4.40 37.68
N GLU A 87 -1.09 5.68 37.52
CA GLU A 87 -1.39 6.59 38.64
C GLU A 87 -2.53 6.09 39.52
N ASN A 88 -3.56 5.55 38.89
CA ASN A 88 -4.74 5.01 39.56
C ASN A 88 -4.50 3.61 40.14
N GLY A 89 -3.29 3.05 40.00
CA GLY A 89 -2.94 1.73 40.53
C GLY A 89 -3.55 0.58 39.75
N ALA A 90 -3.78 0.75 38.45
CA ALA A 90 -4.21 -0.35 37.57
C ALA A 90 -3.17 -1.47 37.56
N ASP A 91 -3.66 -2.70 37.59
CA ASP A 91 -2.84 -3.90 37.48
C ASP A 91 -2.45 -4.17 36.01
N LEU A 92 -1.47 -5.05 35.84
CA LEU A 92 -0.96 -5.37 34.51
C LEU A 92 -2.05 -5.92 33.57
N GLU A 93 -3.01 -6.69 34.09
CA GLU A 93 -4.06 -7.29 33.28
C GLU A 93 -5.03 -6.24 32.73
N SER A 94 -5.40 -5.26 33.56
CA SER A 94 -6.21 -4.11 33.10
C SER A 94 -5.50 -3.31 32.00
N ILE A 95 -4.19 -3.06 32.14
CA ILE A 95 -3.40 -2.34 31.12
C ILE A 95 -3.32 -3.16 29.83
N LYS A 96 -3.12 -4.47 29.91
CA LYS A 96 -3.16 -5.37 28.74
C LYS A 96 -4.51 -5.35 28.06
N HIS A 97 -5.60 -5.41 28.83
CA HIS A 97 -6.95 -5.37 28.29
C HIS A 97 -7.25 -4.04 27.60
N PHE A 98 -6.84 -2.91 28.19
CA PHE A 98 -6.95 -1.61 27.54
C PHE A 98 -6.15 -1.57 26.22
N TYR A 99 -4.90 -2.01 26.26
CA TYR A 99 -4.01 -1.98 25.10
C TYR A 99 -4.50 -2.89 23.96
N GLY A 100 -5.01 -4.08 24.29
CA GLY A 100 -5.55 -5.01 23.29
C GLY A 100 -6.87 -4.56 22.66
N ASN A 101 -7.54 -3.57 23.24
CA ASN A 101 -8.77 -2.98 22.71
C ASN A 101 -8.55 -1.62 22.03
N LEU A 102 -7.30 -1.24 21.79
CA LEU A 102 -7.01 -0.03 21.03
C LEU A 102 -7.51 -0.20 19.60
N THR A 103 -8.43 0.68 19.19
CA THR A 103 -8.82 0.80 17.79
C THR A 103 -7.82 1.72 17.11
N GLY A 104 -7.03 1.18 16.21
CA GLY A 104 -6.18 2.02 15.37
C GLY A 104 -6.89 2.54 14.14
N GLU A 105 -6.27 3.51 13.49
CA GLU A 105 -6.72 4.11 12.25
C GLU A 105 -5.80 3.66 11.11
N GLU A 106 -6.38 3.33 9.96
CA GLU A 106 -5.62 3.02 8.75
C GLU A 106 -4.90 4.27 8.27
N TRP A 107 -3.63 4.10 7.88
CA TRP A 107 -2.80 5.22 7.46
C TRP A 107 -3.07 5.62 6.01
N GLY A 108 -4.22 6.27 5.81
CA GLY A 108 -4.69 6.69 4.49
C GLY A 108 -3.94 7.89 3.89
N PHE A 109 -4.27 8.19 2.64
CA PHE A 109 -3.71 9.30 1.84
C PHE A 109 -3.74 10.66 2.57
N ILE A 110 -4.85 10.99 3.22
CA ILE A 110 -5.07 12.28 3.86
C ILE A 110 -4.20 12.41 5.14
N TYR A 111 -4.00 11.32 5.87
CA TYR A 111 -3.20 11.32 7.10
C TYR A 111 -1.71 11.59 6.85
N ARG A 112 -1.17 11.16 5.69
CA ARG A 112 0.24 11.38 5.33
C ARG A 112 0.62 12.83 5.07
N TRP A 113 -0.34 13.66 4.72
CA TRP A 113 -0.07 15.04 4.35
C TRP A 113 -0.07 16.00 5.54
N ASP A 114 -0.78 15.62 6.61
CA ASP A 114 -0.98 16.47 7.79
C ASP A 114 -0.29 15.92 9.05
N LYS A 115 -0.04 14.61 9.12
CA LYS A 115 0.50 13.96 10.33
C LYS A 115 1.86 13.32 10.11
N ASP A 116 2.77 13.63 11.04
CA ASP A 116 4.09 13.01 11.09
C ASP A 116 3.99 11.59 11.67
N LYS A 117 4.48 10.60 10.90
CA LYS A 117 4.56 9.18 11.30
C LYS A 117 5.32 8.99 12.62
N ALA A 118 6.23 9.90 12.97
CA ALA A 118 6.96 9.86 14.24
C ALA A 118 6.05 9.88 15.48
N ASN A 119 4.83 10.41 15.38
CA ASN A 119 3.88 10.55 16.48
C ASN A 119 2.96 9.34 16.69
N PHE A 120 3.15 8.26 15.93
CA PHE A 120 2.24 7.10 15.95
C PHE A 120 2.97 5.78 16.20
N TYR A 121 2.33 4.90 16.96
CA TYR A 121 2.72 3.50 17.08
C TYR A 121 1.98 2.67 16.03
N LEU A 122 2.63 1.61 15.55
CA LEU A 122 1.93 0.52 14.85
C LEU A 122 1.06 -0.22 15.87
N ILE A 123 -0.13 -0.67 15.50
CA ILE A 123 -1.04 -1.41 16.40
C ILE A 123 -0.38 -2.69 16.94
N ASP A 124 0.45 -3.33 16.13
CA ASP A 124 1.19 -4.55 16.47
C ASP A 124 2.40 -4.29 17.38
N THR A 125 2.64 -3.04 17.76
CA THR A 125 3.73 -2.71 18.70
C THR A 125 3.48 -3.42 20.03
N PRO A 126 4.45 -4.17 20.58
CA PRO A 126 4.28 -4.82 21.88
C PRO A 126 4.08 -3.79 23.01
N LEU A 127 3.19 -4.09 23.96
CA LEU A 127 2.95 -3.23 25.12
C LEU A 127 4.24 -2.92 25.90
N LEU A 128 5.16 -3.89 25.98
CA LEU A 128 6.46 -3.69 26.61
C LEU A 128 7.26 -2.53 25.98
N THR A 129 7.17 -2.35 24.66
CA THR A 129 7.84 -1.25 23.96
C THR A 129 7.25 0.10 24.38
N VAL A 130 5.92 0.19 24.46
CA VAL A 130 5.22 1.40 24.92
C VAL A 130 5.57 1.72 26.39
N LEU A 131 5.62 0.71 27.26
CA LEU A 131 6.01 0.88 28.66
C LEU A 131 7.47 1.34 28.81
N LYS A 132 8.39 0.80 28.00
CA LYS A 132 9.80 1.23 27.98
C LYS A 132 9.95 2.66 27.47
N ASP A 133 9.18 3.05 26.46
CA ASP A 133 9.17 4.42 25.93
C ASP A 133 8.62 5.39 26.99
N LEU A 134 7.52 5.04 27.65
CA LEU A 134 6.97 5.80 28.78
C LEU A 134 7.99 5.96 29.91
N LYS A 135 8.75 4.90 30.21
CA LYS A 135 9.82 4.93 31.21
C LYS A 135 10.90 5.93 30.81
N SER A 136 11.32 5.95 29.55
CA SER A 136 12.27 6.94 29.03
C SER A 136 11.73 8.37 29.22
N ASP A 137 10.47 8.61 28.84
CA ASP A 137 9.82 9.91 28.99
C ASP A 137 9.80 10.37 30.46
N THR A 138 9.57 9.45 31.40
CA THR A 138 9.55 9.79 32.82
C THR A 138 10.88 10.32 33.35
N TYR A 139 12.00 10.00 32.69
CA TYR A 139 13.32 10.53 33.05
C TYR A 139 13.64 11.86 32.35
N LEU A 140 12.98 12.14 31.23
CA LEU A 140 13.16 13.37 30.45
C LEU A 140 12.27 14.51 30.96
N ASP A 141 11.09 14.19 31.49
CA ASP A 141 10.13 15.16 32.00
C ASP A 141 10.15 15.24 33.54
N SER A 142 10.32 16.45 34.06
CA SER A 142 10.36 16.76 35.49
C SER A 142 8.98 16.72 36.16
N ASN A 143 7.90 16.65 35.38
CA ASN A 143 6.53 16.58 35.90
C ASN A 143 6.12 15.17 36.38
N PHE A 144 6.93 14.15 36.10
CA PHE A 144 6.67 12.79 36.61
C PHE A 144 7.04 12.67 38.08
N SER A 145 6.05 12.33 38.90
CA SER A 145 6.21 11.95 40.30
C SER A 145 6.99 10.64 40.45
N SER A 146 7.73 10.51 41.56
CA SER A 146 8.42 9.25 41.90
C SER A 146 7.47 8.06 41.97
N LYS A 147 6.24 8.27 42.46
CA LYS A 147 5.20 7.24 42.55
C LYS A 147 4.82 6.66 41.18
N GLN A 148 4.69 7.50 40.15
CA GLN A 148 4.43 7.04 38.78
C GLN A 148 5.60 6.21 38.23
N ARG A 149 6.84 6.65 38.47
CA ARG A 149 8.04 5.94 38.03
C ARG A 149 8.15 4.56 38.68
N ASP A 150 7.90 4.47 39.98
CA ASP A 150 7.95 3.22 40.74
C ASP A 150 6.82 2.26 40.33
N GLY A 151 5.61 2.78 40.12
CA GLY A 151 4.48 2.02 39.59
C GLY A 151 4.78 1.44 38.21
N LEU A 152 5.33 2.25 37.31
CA LEU A 152 5.71 1.81 35.97
C LEU A 152 6.82 0.75 35.98
N ASN A 153 7.85 0.93 36.81
CA ASN A 153 8.92 -0.07 36.96
C ASN A 153 8.39 -1.40 37.49
N THR A 154 7.43 -1.37 38.42
CA THR A 154 6.78 -2.56 38.96
C THR A 154 6.02 -3.31 37.87
N ILE A 155 5.22 -2.60 37.06
CA ILE A 155 4.45 -3.18 35.96
C ILE A 155 5.38 -3.74 34.88
N ILE A 156 6.47 -3.05 34.54
CA ILE A 156 7.46 -3.54 33.58
C ILE A 156 8.11 -4.83 34.07
N ALA A 157 8.51 -4.88 35.35
CA ALA A 157 9.11 -6.08 35.93
C ALA A 157 8.13 -7.26 35.93
N GLU A 158 6.87 -7.02 36.31
CA GLU A 158 5.81 -8.03 36.28
C GLU A 158 5.54 -8.51 34.84
N TYR A 159 5.54 -7.60 33.87
CA TYR A 159 5.37 -7.93 32.46
C TYR A 159 6.47 -8.87 31.97
N GLN A 160 7.72 -8.54 32.26
CA GLN A 160 8.89 -9.29 31.85
C GLN A 160 8.96 -10.67 32.51
N GLN A 161 8.56 -10.77 33.79
CA GLN A 161 8.47 -12.07 34.47
C GLN A 161 7.38 -12.97 33.87
N ARG A 162 6.22 -12.40 33.55
CA ARG A 162 5.11 -13.18 32.98
C ARG A 162 5.30 -13.51 31.50
N ASN A 163 6.02 -12.66 30.74
CA ASN A 163 6.19 -12.78 29.28
C ASN A 163 7.66 -12.58 28.86
N PRO A 164 8.60 -13.41 29.35
CA PRO A 164 10.04 -13.19 29.15
C PRO A 164 10.53 -13.38 27.72
N PHE A 165 9.71 -14.02 26.88
CA PHE A 165 10.04 -14.39 25.50
C PHE A 165 9.21 -13.62 24.47
N GLU A 166 8.57 -12.53 24.88
CA GLU A 166 7.73 -11.72 24.00
C GLU A 166 8.56 -10.89 23.01
N GLY A 167 8.21 -10.97 21.72
CA GLY A 167 8.95 -10.37 20.62
C GLY A 167 10.00 -11.29 19.98
N LEU A 168 10.14 -12.52 20.49
CA LEU A 168 10.89 -13.57 19.81
C LEU A 168 10.04 -14.26 18.73
N GLU A 169 10.72 -14.82 17.73
CA GLU A 169 10.08 -15.68 16.72
C GLU A 169 9.53 -16.95 17.38
N GLN A 170 8.50 -17.56 16.78
CA GLN A 170 7.85 -18.74 17.35
C GLN A 170 8.85 -19.88 17.65
N ALA A 171 9.76 -20.18 16.71
CA ALA A 171 10.78 -21.21 16.91
C ALA A 171 11.76 -20.89 18.07
N GLN A 172 12.07 -19.61 18.27
CA GLN A 172 12.91 -19.15 19.38
C GLN A 172 12.14 -19.29 20.71
N LYS A 173 10.87 -18.87 20.76
CA LYS A 173 10.00 -19.06 21.93
C LYS A 173 9.88 -20.52 22.33
N ASP A 174 9.62 -21.40 21.36
CA ASP A 174 9.51 -22.84 21.61
C ASP A 174 10.81 -23.41 22.19
N SER A 175 11.96 -22.93 21.71
CA SER A 175 13.27 -23.32 22.23
C SER A 175 13.45 -22.89 23.69
N PHE A 176 13.09 -21.64 24.01
CA PHE A 176 13.19 -21.11 25.36
C PHE A 176 12.22 -21.77 26.34
N GLU A 177 10.98 -22.02 25.93
CA GLU A 177 9.99 -22.74 26.76
C GLU A 177 10.38 -24.19 26.97
N ASN A 178 10.97 -24.85 25.98
CA ASN A 178 11.55 -26.19 26.16
C ASN A 178 12.69 -26.20 27.17
N ILE A 179 13.57 -25.19 27.16
CA ILE A 179 14.66 -25.09 28.13
C ILE A 179 14.12 -24.80 29.52
N ARG A 180 13.17 -23.87 29.66
CA ARG A 180 12.47 -23.59 30.92
C ARG A 180 11.81 -24.83 31.50
N THR A 181 11.09 -25.58 30.66
CA THR A 181 10.42 -26.83 31.06
C THR A 181 11.44 -27.90 31.51
N LYS A 182 12.57 -28.02 30.81
CA LYS A 182 13.64 -28.99 31.17
C LYS A 182 14.38 -28.61 32.44
N LEU A 183 14.56 -27.32 32.71
CA LEU A 183 15.23 -26.84 33.92
C LEU A 183 14.31 -26.83 35.14
N ALA A 184 12.98 -26.69 34.93
CA ALA A 184 11.97 -26.66 35.97
C ALA A 184 12.39 -25.78 37.16
N ASN A 185 12.72 -26.38 38.30
CA ASN A 185 13.08 -25.68 39.53
C ASN A 185 14.45 -24.97 39.48
N ASN A 186 15.33 -25.35 38.55
CA ASN A 186 16.66 -24.75 38.39
C ASN A 186 16.63 -23.57 37.39
N PHE A 187 15.47 -23.22 36.85
CA PHE A 187 15.38 -22.13 35.89
C PHE A 187 15.70 -20.77 36.54
N ASP A 188 15.33 -20.59 37.81
CA ASP A 188 15.56 -19.33 38.52
C ASP A 188 17.05 -18.97 38.58
N ASP A 189 17.93 -19.97 38.72
CA ASP A 189 19.40 -19.79 38.77
C ASP A 189 19.98 -19.21 37.48
N VAL A 190 19.35 -19.46 36.33
CA VAL A 190 19.81 -19.02 35.01
C VAL A 190 18.87 -18.01 34.33
N SER A 191 17.73 -17.73 34.94
CA SER A 191 16.64 -16.90 34.39
C SER A 191 17.12 -15.53 33.93
N SER A 192 17.99 -14.89 34.71
CA SER A 192 18.59 -13.58 34.40
C SER A 192 19.36 -13.58 33.08
N ASP A 193 20.18 -14.59 32.83
CA ASP A 193 20.96 -14.67 31.59
C ASP A 193 20.07 -15.07 30.41
N PHE A 194 19.08 -15.93 30.64
CA PHE A 194 18.05 -16.25 29.66
C PHE A 194 17.26 -15.02 29.20
N TYR A 195 16.91 -14.12 30.12
CA TYR A 195 16.24 -12.86 29.80
C TYR A 195 17.13 -11.88 29.03
N LYS A 196 18.44 -11.85 29.33
CA LYS A 196 19.38 -11.05 28.52
C LYS A 196 19.50 -11.58 27.09
N ILE A 197 19.58 -12.91 26.93
CA ILE A 197 19.67 -13.53 25.60
C ILE A 197 18.38 -13.29 24.81
N SER A 198 17.22 -13.41 25.44
CA SER A 198 15.95 -13.12 24.77
C SER A 198 15.85 -11.67 24.32
N GLU A 199 16.31 -10.71 25.11
CA GLU A 199 16.34 -9.30 24.71
C GLU A 199 17.31 -9.05 23.54
N ASP A 200 18.51 -9.66 23.54
CA ASP A 200 19.48 -9.52 22.44
C ASP A 200 18.94 -10.12 21.12
N LEU A 201 18.29 -11.28 21.20
CA LEU A 201 17.63 -11.89 20.05
C LEU A 201 16.48 -11.03 19.53
N LYS A 202 15.66 -10.47 20.43
CA LYS A 202 14.59 -9.54 20.05
C LYS A 202 15.14 -8.32 19.31
N GLN A 203 16.23 -7.74 19.81
CA GLN A 203 16.89 -6.61 19.16
C GLN A 203 17.41 -6.98 17.77
N LYS A 204 18.00 -8.17 17.61
CA LYS A 204 18.44 -8.68 16.30
C LYS A 204 17.27 -8.89 15.34
N ASN A 205 16.16 -9.47 15.79
CA ASN A 205 14.98 -9.67 14.95
C ASN A 205 14.42 -8.31 14.47
N LEU A 206 14.38 -7.30 15.34
CA LEU A 206 13.97 -5.94 14.97
C LEU A 206 14.88 -5.35 13.89
N LEU A 207 16.20 -5.47 14.03
CA LEU A 207 17.15 -5.00 13.04
C LEU A 207 17.01 -5.74 11.71
N VAL A 208 16.87 -7.07 11.74
CA VAL A 208 16.65 -7.87 10.51
C VAL A 208 15.38 -7.44 9.80
N ASN A 209 14.28 -7.25 10.52
CA ASN A 209 13.03 -6.78 9.95
C ASN A 209 13.17 -5.38 9.35
N GLN A 210 13.91 -4.49 10.00
CA GLN A 210 14.22 -3.16 9.47
C GLN A 210 15.05 -3.24 8.18
N TYR A 211 16.07 -4.10 8.12
CA TYR A 211 16.85 -4.30 6.89
C TYR A 211 16.01 -4.90 5.76
N LEU A 212 15.10 -5.83 6.07
CA LEU A 212 14.19 -6.40 5.11
C LEU A 212 13.18 -5.37 4.58
N SER A 213 12.68 -4.46 5.43
CA SER A 213 11.81 -3.37 5.00
C SER A 213 12.55 -2.35 4.12
N ASP A 214 13.80 -2.02 4.44
CA ASP A 214 14.62 -1.12 3.62
C ASP A 214 14.89 -1.74 2.24
N SER A 215 15.11 -3.06 2.20
CA SER A 215 15.29 -3.81 0.96
C SER A 215 14.05 -3.75 0.07
N LYS A 216 12.85 -3.96 0.63
CA LYS A 216 11.58 -3.81 -0.11
C LYS A 216 11.41 -2.39 -0.66
N THR A 217 11.74 -1.38 0.14
CA THR A 217 11.66 0.03 -0.29
C THR A 217 12.58 0.29 -1.49
N SER A 218 13.82 -0.22 -1.46
CA SER A 218 14.77 -0.08 -2.58
C SER A 218 14.28 -0.77 -3.86
N LEU A 219 13.63 -1.93 -3.73
CA LEU A 219 13.02 -2.65 -4.85
C LEU A 219 11.91 -1.81 -5.49
N TYR A 220 11.05 -1.20 -4.69
CA TYR A 220 9.99 -0.34 -5.20
C TYR A 220 10.52 0.93 -5.88
N VAL A 221 11.58 1.54 -5.35
CA VAL A 221 12.25 2.68 -5.99
C VAL A 221 12.83 2.28 -7.35
N SER A 222 13.39 1.08 -7.47
CA SER A 222 13.89 0.55 -8.74
C SER A 222 12.76 0.35 -9.76
N ILE A 223 11.65 -0.27 -9.35
CA ILE A 223 10.47 -0.47 -10.22
C ILE A 223 9.90 0.88 -10.68
N ALA A 224 9.79 1.87 -9.79
CA ALA A 224 9.33 3.22 -10.12
C ALA A 224 10.26 3.91 -11.12
N SER A 225 11.58 3.79 -10.93
CA SER A 225 12.58 4.35 -11.84
C SER A 225 12.50 3.72 -13.23
N LEU A 226 12.28 2.40 -13.29
CA LEU A 226 12.10 1.67 -14.55
C LEU A 226 10.82 2.11 -15.27
N ALA A 227 9.70 2.24 -14.54
CA ALA A 227 8.43 2.72 -15.10
C ALA A 227 8.57 4.15 -15.66
N PHE A 228 9.25 5.04 -14.93
CA PHE A 228 9.51 6.40 -15.37
C PHE A 228 10.40 6.44 -16.62
N ALA A 229 11.46 5.63 -16.67
CA ALA A 229 12.32 5.49 -17.84
C ALA A 229 11.55 4.98 -19.08
N PHE A 230 10.65 4.01 -18.88
CA PHE A 230 9.77 3.52 -19.93
C PHE A 230 8.83 4.62 -20.44
N ILE A 231 8.11 5.29 -19.55
CA ILE A 231 7.16 6.35 -19.93
C ILE A 231 7.88 7.49 -20.67
N THR A 232 9.04 7.92 -20.18
CA THR A 232 9.80 9.02 -20.81
C THR A 232 10.40 8.63 -22.15
N THR A 233 10.94 7.42 -22.26
CA THR A 233 11.60 6.96 -23.49
C THR A 233 10.56 6.64 -24.57
N PHE A 234 9.55 5.82 -24.26
CA PHE A 234 8.51 5.49 -25.24
C PHE A 234 7.58 6.67 -25.53
N GLY A 235 7.26 7.48 -24.53
CA GLY A 235 6.47 8.70 -24.72
C GLY A 235 7.18 9.73 -25.61
N SER A 236 8.47 9.98 -25.38
CA SER A 236 9.25 10.90 -26.22
C SER A 236 9.47 10.37 -27.64
N GLN A 237 9.72 9.06 -27.79
CA GLN A 237 9.93 8.43 -29.09
C GLN A 237 8.65 8.36 -29.92
N TYR A 238 7.51 8.12 -29.28
CA TYR A 238 6.19 8.26 -29.90
C TYR A 238 5.95 9.68 -30.42
N PHE A 239 6.25 10.69 -29.60
CA PHE A 239 6.09 12.11 -29.98
C PHE A 239 7.03 12.50 -31.13
N TYR A 240 8.27 12.01 -31.11
CA TYR A 240 9.28 12.26 -32.15
C TYR A 240 8.90 11.62 -33.49
N TRP A 241 8.45 10.36 -33.48
CA TRP A 241 8.04 9.65 -34.70
C TRP A 241 6.84 10.32 -35.38
N ARG A 242 5.93 10.90 -34.58
CA ARG A 242 4.77 11.64 -35.09
C ARG A 242 5.14 12.98 -35.72
N ARG A 243 6.06 13.77 -35.13
CA ARG A 243 6.56 15.01 -35.76
C ARG A 243 7.19 14.73 -37.12
N LYS A 244 7.96 13.65 -37.24
CA LYS A 244 8.62 13.28 -38.50
C LYS A 244 7.63 12.89 -39.61
N LYS A 245 6.47 12.30 -39.27
CA LYS A 245 5.39 12.04 -40.23
C LYS A 245 4.75 13.33 -40.75
N ASN A 246 4.51 14.32 -39.89
CA ASN A 246 3.89 15.59 -40.30
C ASN A 246 4.80 16.42 -41.24
N ILE A 247 6.12 16.42 -41.00
CA ILE A 247 7.09 17.14 -41.86
C ILE A 247 7.18 16.53 -43.27
N LYS A 248 7.00 15.21 -43.39
CA LYS A 248 7.11 14.53 -44.69
C LYS A 248 5.91 14.81 -45.61
N VAL A 249 4.74 15.05 -45.03
CA VAL A 249 3.52 15.39 -45.78
C VAL A 249 3.62 16.79 -46.41
N GLU A 250 4.23 17.77 -45.73
CA GLU A 250 4.39 19.12 -46.30
C GLU A 250 5.36 19.17 -47.49
N HIS A 251 6.34 18.26 -47.56
CA HIS A 251 7.32 18.21 -48.65
C HIS A 251 6.83 17.51 -49.92
N GLU A 252 5.71 16.77 -49.88
CA GLU A 252 5.10 16.12 -51.05
C GLU A 252 4.01 17.01 -51.71
N PHE A 253 3.66 18.15 -51.11
CA PHE A 253 2.66 19.10 -51.61
C PHE A 253 3.23 20.47 -52.02
N SER A 254 4.56 20.63 -52.09
CA SER A 254 5.24 21.81 -52.64
C SER A 254 6.00 21.47 -53.91
#